data_AF-A0A2E6JMW4-F1
#
_entry.id   AF-A0A2E6JMW4-F1
#
_cell.length_a   1.000
_cell.length_b   1.000
_cell.length_c   1.000
_cell.angle_alpha   90.00
_cell.angle_beta   90.00
_cell.angle_gamma   90.00
#
_symmetry.space_group_name_H-M   'P 1'
#
loop_
_entity.id
_entity.type
_entity.pdbx_description
1 polymer ?
#
loop_
_entity_poly.entity_id
_entity_poly.type
_entity_poly.pdbx_seq_one_letter_code
_entity_poly.pdbx_strand_id
1 'polypeptide(L)'
;MRFVYFLLIFSLLPFATASQQTEQLQWSVTLDDGYISTKPIIIDDTVFVRSSGFWSGDTSPKVYAFTLDSGTLIWEYENKNATFHDLSPLLFVHEGKGTCGDWPNMLLMGWTTGEIMAFDPLNGNLLWHNQTAAFDLGITGEMAIDGDKLIVPARRGLASFCLANGVQHFETSFLDAGWRNGVLVTDEGYFTGDESGNVYQVTSDGEQKNWSVGDGHIRHTPIESDCGLLIHLQTKNGSSLILENTTLFEFGPSPAMPLQLGNQTFLSTSEEFVVLSCQSSMINLVEKIPFSSNGEITAKINSPDDYEIWLPRNTPEGGWGVYSNSEMQLFRTSVDWYGTSSPSFHRDHMVIGNDNGVLMAYYSGDLMILDQGNDLSSSSQNSWFFYGIMLTGAGIIFAYAKGRREWIPNLSLIVLLLAAVYAVPDISKRWSTYLDESIQISENEEWNESWPESWKNTQIVIFELPTGEVAFGGLKDHQSVESLTDDAAFRLGISIEKEEFEIGKWIKSINGVGSSSWEFTVNGQRASLGIEHAEIDNESIIRWKMA
;
A
#
# COMPACT_ATOMS: atom_id res chain seq x y z
N MET A 1 -0.02 -33.10 51.93
CA MET A 1 -0.47 -31.78 52.42
C MET A 1 0.49 -30.64 52.09
N ARG A 2 1.80 -30.70 52.43
CA ARG A 2 2.74 -29.59 52.14
C ARG A 2 2.94 -29.24 50.65
N PHE A 3 2.83 -30.21 49.75
CA PHE A 3 2.91 -29.98 48.30
C PHE A 3 1.68 -29.27 47.72
N VAL A 4 0.51 -29.47 48.35
CA VAL A 4 -0.76 -28.84 47.93
C VAL A 4 -0.79 -27.36 48.31
N TYR A 5 -0.27 -27.00 49.48
CA TYR A 5 -0.12 -25.61 49.90
C TYR A 5 0.88 -24.83 49.03
N PHE A 6 1.92 -25.49 48.52
CA PHE A 6 2.91 -24.84 47.64
C PHE A 6 2.33 -24.50 46.26
N LEU A 7 1.46 -25.35 45.72
CA LEU A 7 0.70 -25.10 44.48
C LEU A 7 -0.36 -24.00 44.65
N LEU A 8 -1.02 -23.94 45.81
CA LEU A 8 -2.06 -22.95 46.11
C LEU A 8 -1.51 -21.52 46.29
N ILE A 9 -0.25 -21.39 46.69
CA ILE A 9 0.45 -20.10 46.81
C ILE A 9 0.88 -19.57 45.43
N PHE A 10 1.24 -20.45 44.49
CA PHE A 10 1.54 -20.05 43.10
C PHE A 10 0.29 -19.63 42.31
N SER A 11 -0.89 -20.16 42.66
CA SER A 11 -2.17 -19.74 42.05
C SER A 11 -2.73 -18.41 42.57
N LEU A 12 -2.09 -17.79 43.57
CA LEU A 12 -2.51 -16.52 44.18
C LEU A 12 -1.59 -15.35 43.81
N LEU A 13 -0.59 -15.57 42.95
CA LEU A 13 0.20 -14.48 42.39
C LEU A 13 -0.63 -13.77 41.31
N PRO A 14 -0.95 -12.47 41.45
CA PRO A 14 -1.55 -11.72 40.36
C PRO A 14 -0.53 -11.68 39.22
N PHE A 15 -0.86 -12.31 38.10
CA PHE A 15 -0.16 -12.03 36.86
C PHE A 15 -0.46 -10.57 36.53
N ALA A 16 0.54 -9.69 36.71
CA ALA A 16 0.47 -8.35 36.17
C ALA A 16 0.41 -8.49 34.65
N THR A 17 -0.79 -8.38 34.09
CA THR A 17 -0.97 -8.14 32.67
C THR A 17 -0.53 -6.70 32.43
N ALA A 18 0.64 -6.53 31.82
CA ALA A 18 0.92 -5.29 31.12
C ALA A 18 -0.19 -5.13 30.06
N SER A 19 -0.89 -3.99 30.06
CA SER A 19 -1.78 -3.62 28.96
C SER A 19 -0.90 -3.36 27.75
N GLN A 20 -0.65 -4.40 26.96
CA GLN A 20 -0.08 -4.23 25.63
C GLN A 20 -1.25 -3.78 24.75
N GLN A 21 -1.23 -2.53 24.30
CA GLN A 21 -2.07 -2.12 23.16
C GLN A 21 -1.73 -3.10 22.03
N THR A 22 -2.68 -3.96 21.72
CA THR A 22 -2.50 -4.99 20.71
C THR A 22 -3.39 -4.59 19.56
N GLU A 23 -2.79 -4.19 18.45
CA GLU A 23 -3.52 -3.92 17.21
C GLU A 23 -4.27 -5.18 16.79
N GLN A 24 -5.59 -5.16 16.92
CA GLN A 24 -6.43 -6.30 16.59
C GLN A 24 -7.05 -6.09 15.22
N LEU A 25 -6.69 -6.95 14.25
CA LEU A 25 -7.34 -7.00 12.95
C LEU A 25 -8.85 -7.20 13.14
N GLN A 26 -9.64 -6.24 12.65
CA GLN A 26 -11.11 -6.28 12.67
C GLN A 26 -11.63 -6.94 11.40
N TRP A 27 -11.15 -6.49 10.25
CA TRP A 27 -11.54 -7.01 8.94
C TRP A 27 -10.45 -6.76 7.91
N SER A 28 -10.54 -7.52 6.81
CA SER A 28 -9.67 -7.41 5.65
C SER A 28 -10.51 -7.62 4.39
N VAL A 29 -10.22 -6.87 3.33
CA VAL A 29 -10.85 -6.98 2.02
C VAL A 29 -9.74 -7.00 0.96
N THR A 30 -9.84 -7.91 0.00
CA THR A 30 -8.98 -7.91 -1.19
C THR A 30 -9.71 -7.20 -2.32
N LEU A 31 -9.04 -6.24 -2.95
CA LEU A 31 -9.51 -5.53 -4.13
C LEU A 31 -8.94 -6.22 -5.38
N ASP A 32 -9.81 -6.66 -6.28
CA ASP A 32 -9.43 -7.47 -7.45
C ASP A 32 -8.82 -6.62 -8.60
N ASP A 33 -8.80 -5.30 -8.44
CA ASP A 33 -8.65 -4.35 -9.53
C ASP A 33 -7.39 -3.47 -9.44
N GLY A 34 -6.47 -3.78 -8.54
CA GLY A 34 -5.14 -3.16 -8.57
C GLY A 34 -4.46 -2.98 -7.24
N TYR A 35 -3.41 -2.16 -7.29
CA TYR A 35 -2.62 -1.77 -6.13
C TYR A 35 -3.38 -0.81 -5.21
N ILE A 36 -3.08 -0.82 -3.90
CA ILE A 36 -3.41 0.30 -3.01
C ILE A 36 -2.14 1.14 -2.82
N SER A 37 -1.94 2.10 -3.72
CA SER A 37 -0.71 2.90 -3.78
C SER A 37 -0.79 4.27 -3.11
N THR A 38 -1.98 4.65 -2.63
CA THR A 38 -2.23 5.90 -1.91
C THR A 38 -3.01 5.62 -0.64
N LYS A 39 -2.76 6.46 0.36
CA LYS A 39 -3.29 6.35 1.72
C LYS A 39 -4.82 6.30 1.68
N PRO A 40 -5.45 5.29 2.30
CA PRO A 40 -6.88 5.32 2.54
C PRO A 40 -7.21 6.49 3.47
N ILE A 41 -8.39 7.08 3.33
CA ILE A 41 -8.84 8.15 4.22
C ILE A 41 -10.03 7.67 5.04
N ILE A 42 -10.04 8.00 6.33
CA ILE A 42 -11.14 7.69 7.23
C ILE A 42 -11.84 9.00 7.56
N ILE A 43 -13.12 9.11 7.21
CA ILE A 43 -13.97 10.25 7.55
C ILE A 43 -15.19 9.71 8.28
N ASP A 44 -15.34 10.15 9.54
CA ASP A 44 -16.31 9.60 10.47
C ASP A 44 -16.19 8.05 10.53
N ASP A 45 -17.24 7.33 10.16
CA ASP A 45 -17.29 5.87 10.20
C ASP A 45 -17.19 5.25 8.79
N THR A 46 -16.61 5.98 7.82
CA THR A 46 -16.40 5.54 6.44
C THR A 46 -14.93 5.56 6.05
N VAL A 47 -14.48 4.49 5.42
CA VAL A 47 -13.15 4.32 4.83
C VAL A 47 -13.25 4.49 3.33
N PHE A 48 -12.48 5.41 2.77
CA PHE A 48 -12.32 5.55 1.33
C PHE A 48 -10.94 5.06 0.91
N VAL A 49 -10.90 4.22 -0.11
CA VAL A 49 -9.65 3.69 -0.68
C VAL A 49 -9.71 3.74 -2.19
N ARG A 50 -8.57 3.97 -2.82
CA ARG A 50 -8.38 3.89 -4.26
C ARG A 50 -7.59 2.64 -4.62
N SER A 51 -8.08 1.90 -5.60
CA SER A 51 -7.27 0.95 -6.37
C SER A 51 -6.64 1.70 -7.55
N SER A 52 -5.34 1.51 -7.74
CA SER A 52 -4.59 2.20 -8.79
C SER A 52 -4.80 1.57 -10.17
N GLY A 53 -5.54 0.48 -10.35
CA GLY A 53 -5.45 -0.36 -11.56
C GLY A 53 -4.20 -1.26 -11.55
N PHE A 54 -4.03 -2.08 -12.60
CA PHE A 54 -2.76 -2.79 -12.92
C PHE A 54 -1.97 -2.07 -14.00
N TRP A 55 -0.64 -2.29 -14.11
CA TRP A 55 0.15 -1.55 -15.11
C TRP A 55 -0.33 -1.97 -16.48
N SER A 56 -0.69 -3.25 -16.63
CA SER A 56 -1.28 -3.82 -17.84
C SER A 56 -2.51 -3.09 -18.40
N GLY A 57 -3.19 -2.27 -17.59
CA GLY A 57 -4.47 -1.66 -17.97
C GLY A 57 -5.63 -2.65 -18.05
N ASP A 58 -5.45 -3.91 -17.60
CA ASP A 58 -6.50 -4.94 -17.67
C ASP A 58 -7.68 -4.64 -16.74
N THR A 59 -7.43 -3.88 -15.67
CA THR A 59 -8.44 -3.40 -14.74
C THR A 59 -8.40 -1.89 -14.66
N SER A 60 -9.58 -1.29 -14.69
CA SER A 60 -9.73 0.14 -14.49
C SER A 60 -9.59 0.48 -13.00
N PRO A 61 -8.91 1.59 -12.66
CA PRO A 61 -8.83 2.06 -11.28
C PRO A 61 -10.23 2.40 -10.75
N LYS A 62 -10.42 2.13 -9.46
CA LYS A 62 -11.67 2.38 -8.75
C LYS A 62 -11.44 3.11 -7.43
N VAL A 63 -12.51 3.69 -6.94
CA VAL A 63 -12.60 4.18 -5.56
C VAL A 63 -13.73 3.46 -4.86
N TYR A 64 -13.44 2.96 -3.67
CA TYR A 64 -14.36 2.23 -2.82
C TYR A 64 -14.63 3.00 -1.54
N ALA A 65 -15.86 2.91 -1.04
CA ALA A 65 -16.24 3.34 0.29
C ALA A 65 -16.70 2.14 1.12
N PHE A 66 -16.07 1.91 2.27
CA PHE A 66 -16.41 0.85 3.20
C PHE A 66 -16.82 1.43 4.55
N THR A 67 -17.69 0.74 5.29
CA THR A 67 -17.92 1.04 6.70
C THR A 67 -16.69 0.73 7.54
N LEU A 68 -16.29 1.62 8.44
CA LEU A 68 -15.09 1.46 9.28
C LEU A 68 -15.15 0.22 10.20
N ASP A 69 -16.31 -0.08 10.78
CA ASP A 69 -16.42 -1.15 11.79
C ASP A 69 -16.45 -2.56 11.18
N SER A 70 -17.09 -2.74 10.02
CA SER A 70 -17.36 -4.07 9.45
C SER A 70 -16.76 -4.32 8.06
N GLY A 71 -16.11 -3.33 7.44
CA GLY A 71 -15.55 -3.47 6.09
C GLY A 71 -16.62 -3.72 5.02
N THR A 72 -17.87 -3.34 5.27
CA THR A 72 -18.97 -3.53 4.32
C THR A 72 -18.95 -2.44 3.26
N LEU A 73 -19.00 -2.85 1.98
CA LEU A 73 -19.04 -1.92 0.85
C LEU A 73 -20.31 -1.06 0.91
N ILE A 74 -20.13 0.26 0.85
CA ILE A 74 -21.20 1.27 0.79
C ILE A 74 -21.47 1.61 -0.68
N TRP A 75 -20.42 2.02 -1.41
CA TRP A 75 -20.46 2.34 -2.82
C TRP A 75 -19.07 2.18 -3.45
N GLU A 76 -19.03 2.01 -4.77
CA GLU A 76 -17.80 2.04 -5.56
C GLU A 76 -17.99 2.89 -6.82
N TYR A 77 -16.90 3.42 -7.35
CA TYR A 77 -16.87 4.11 -8.64
C TYR A 77 -15.67 3.63 -9.46
N GLU A 78 -15.93 3.25 -10.72
CA GLU A 78 -14.93 2.77 -11.66
C GLU A 78 -14.74 3.79 -12.80
N ASN A 79 -13.49 4.22 -13.03
CA ASN A 79 -13.16 5.03 -14.19
C ASN A 79 -12.73 4.14 -15.37
N LYS A 80 -13.71 3.70 -16.16
CA LYS A 80 -13.50 2.84 -17.34
C LYS A 80 -12.64 3.46 -18.44
N ASN A 81 -12.47 4.78 -18.41
CA ASN A 81 -11.66 5.49 -19.40
C ASN A 81 -10.20 5.60 -18.96
N ALA A 82 -9.89 5.35 -17.68
CA ALA A 82 -8.53 5.32 -17.19
C ALA A 82 -7.86 4.01 -17.62
N THR A 83 -6.91 4.14 -18.54
CA THR A 83 -6.06 3.04 -19.03
C THR A 83 -4.69 3.04 -18.36
N PHE A 84 -4.43 4.01 -17.48
CA PHE A 84 -3.18 4.16 -16.75
C PHE A 84 -3.46 4.11 -15.24
N HIS A 85 -2.39 3.91 -14.48
CA HIS A 85 -2.50 3.87 -13.04
C HIS A 85 -2.87 5.17 -12.38
N ASP A 86 -3.89 5.11 -11.54
CA ASP A 86 -4.30 6.26 -10.76
C ASP A 86 -3.58 6.33 -9.42
N LEU A 87 -2.70 7.32 -9.32
CA LEU A 87 -1.81 7.54 -8.17
C LEU A 87 -2.12 8.85 -7.43
N SER A 88 -3.12 9.62 -7.88
CA SER A 88 -3.54 10.84 -7.18
C SER A 88 -4.20 10.46 -5.84
N PRO A 89 -3.74 11.01 -4.70
CA PRO A 89 -4.39 10.77 -3.41
C PRO A 89 -5.84 11.24 -3.40
N LEU A 90 -6.69 10.56 -2.62
CA LEU A 90 -8.06 11.00 -2.38
C LEU A 90 -8.08 12.25 -1.50
N LEU A 91 -8.94 13.21 -1.84
CA LEU A 91 -9.07 14.46 -1.11
C LEU A 91 -10.49 14.64 -0.59
N PHE A 92 -10.67 14.66 0.73
CA PHE A 92 -11.95 14.99 1.35
C PHE A 92 -12.04 16.48 1.68
N VAL A 93 -13.21 17.07 1.42
CA VAL A 93 -13.49 18.48 1.71
C VAL A 93 -14.78 18.59 2.53
N HIS A 94 -14.69 19.29 3.66
CA HIS A 94 -15.86 19.61 4.47
C HIS A 94 -16.77 20.64 3.78
N GLU A 95 -18.06 20.59 4.08
CA GLU A 95 -19.03 21.58 3.64
C GLU A 95 -18.58 23.00 4.01
N GLY A 96 -18.90 23.94 3.13
CA GLY A 96 -18.42 25.30 3.27
C GLY A 96 -19.11 26.29 2.36
N LYS A 97 -18.69 27.54 2.50
CA LYS A 97 -19.21 28.69 1.78
C LYS A 97 -18.07 29.64 1.45
N GLY A 98 -18.10 30.16 0.23
CA GLY A 98 -17.15 31.15 -0.25
C GLY A 98 -17.72 32.02 -1.36
N THR A 99 -16.82 32.69 -2.07
CA THR A 99 -17.12 33.49 -3.26
C THR A 99 -17.60 32.65 -4.45
N CYS A 100 -17.11 31.42 -4.58
CA CYS A 100 -17.52 30.41 -5.56
C CYS A 100 -18.94 29.88 -5.32
N GLY A 101 -19.49 30.02 -4.10
CA GLY A 101 -20.79 29.52 -3.71
C GLY A 101 -20.73 28.66 -2.44
N ASP A 102 -21.79 27.88 -2.22
CA ASP A 102 -21.91 26.92 -1.13
C ASP A 102 -21.62 25.51 -1.67
N TRP A 103 -20.90 24.68 -0.92
CA TRP A 103 -20.63 23.27 -1.28
C TRP A 103 -20.90 22.35 -0.08
N PRO A 104 -21.35 21.10 -0.34
CA PRO A 104 -21.54 20.09 0.71
C PRO A 104 -20.21 19.43 1.09
N ASN A 105 -20.23 18.46 2.01
CA ASN A 105 -19.11 17.52 2.15
C ASN A 105 -18.89 16.79 0.81
N MET A 106 -17.64 16.66 0.38
CA MET A 106 -17.31 16.03 -0.90
C MET A 106 -16.06 15.17 -0.79
N LEU A 107 -16.06 14.08 -1.55
CA LEU A 107 -14.86 13.34 -1.89
C LEU A 107 -14.43 13.73 -3.31
N LEU A 108 -13.25 14.34 -3.42
CA LEU A 108 -12.66 14.79 -4.67
C LEU A 108 -11.67 13.75 -5.21
N MET A 109 -11.77 13.50 -6.50
CA MET A 109 -10.96 12.51 -7.22
C MET A 109 -10.37 13.14 -8.47
N GLY A 110 -9.04 13.12 -8.59
CA GLY A 110 -8.34 13.36 -9.84
C GLY A 110 -8.02 12.03 -10.52
N TRP A 111 -8.14 11.98 -11.84
CA TRP A 111 -7.87 10.78 -12.63
C TRP A 111 -6.72 11.01 -13.61
N THR A 112 -6.05 9.92 -14.01
CA THR A 112 -5.05 9.93 -15.08
C THR A 112 -5.61 10.34 -16.44
N THR A 113 -6.93 10.34 -16.62
CA THR A 113 -7.59 10.89 -17.82
C THR A 113 -7.61 12.42 -17.83
N GLY A 114 -7.25 13.07 -16.72
CA GLY A 114 -7.36 14.52 -16.52
C GLY A 114 -8.73 14.97 -16.01
N GLU A 115 -9.62 14.01 -15.76
CA GLU A 115 -10.94 14.26 -15.20
C GLU A 115 -10.83 14.51 -13.69
N ILE A 116 -11.64 15.44 -13.21
CA ILE A 116 -11.79 15.79 -11.80
C ILE A 116 -13.24 15.58 -11.46
N MET A 117 -13.52 14.87 -10.37
CA MET A 117 -14.87 14.58 -9.93
C MET A 117 -15.06 14.88 -8.46
N ALA A 118 -16.23 15.38 -8.11
CA ALA A 118 -16.69 15.52 -6.74
C ALA A 118 -17.87 14.60 -6.49
N PHE A 119 -17.76 13.77 -5.46
CA PHE A 119 -18.78 12.81 -5.05
C PHE A 119 -19.34 13.14 -3.68
N ASP A 120 -20.63 12.86 -3.48
CA ASP A 120 -21.24 12.78 -2.16
C ASP A 120 -20.63 11.58 -1.42
N PRO A 121 -19.91 11.80 -0.30
CA PRO A 121 -19.20 10.74 0.42
C PRO A 121 -20.14 9.66 0.98
N LEU A 122 -21.42 9.98 1.22
CA LEU A 122 -22.36 9.06 1.85
C LEU A 122 -22.89 7.98 0.89
N ASN A 123 -23.02 8.31 -0.40
CA ASN A 123 -23.75 7.47 -1.35
C ASN A 123 -23.07 7.34 -2.72
N GLY A 124 -21.96 8.05 -2.97
CA GLY A 124 -21.23 7.98 -4.23
C GLY A 124 -21.94 8.68 -5.39
N ASN A 125 -22.89 9.58 -5.13
CA ASN A 125 -23.52 10.38 -6.18
C ASN A 125 -22.55 11.46 -6.67
N LEU A 126 -22.42 11.59 -7.99
CA LEU A 126 -21.66 12.66 -8.61
C LEU A 126 -22.34 14.01 -8.37
N LEU A 127 -21.58 14.96 -7.81
CA LEU A 127 -22.02 16.34 -7.54
C LEU A 127 -21.65 17.26 -8.70
N TRP A 128 -20.40 17.19 -9.15
CA TRP A 128 -19.91 17.87 -10.35
C TRP A 128 -18.66 17.15 -10.86
N HIS A 129 -18.33 17.39 -12.13
CA HIS A 129 -17.08 16.94 -12.72
C HIS A 129 -16.57 17.98 -13.72
N ASN A 130 -15.26 17.96 -13.99
CA ASN A 130 -14.64 18.78 -15.01
C ASN A 130 -13.39 18.09 -15.58
N GLN A 131 -12.82 18.63 -16.65
CA GLN A 131 -11.72 18.06 -17.40
C GLN A 131 -10.61 19.09 -17.56
N THR A 132 -9.39 18.73 -17.18
CA THR A 132 -8.18 19.51 -17.49
C THR A 132 -7.76 19.29 -18.95
N ALA A 133 -6.91 20.16 -19.48
CA ALA A 133 -6.25 19.99 -20.76
C ALA A 133 -5.18 18.88 -20.70
N ALA A 134 -5.59 17.65 -20.39
CA ALA A 134 -4.75 16.47 -20.45
C ALA A 134 -4.66 15.95 -21.90
N PHE A 135 -3.44 15.62 -22.35
CA PHE A 135 -3.18 15.11 -23.70
C PHE A 135 -2.64 13.66 -23.71
N ASP A 136 -2.25 13.13 -22.55
CA ASP A 136 -1.68 11.79 -22.34
C ASP A 136 -2.03 11.24 -20.94
N LEU A 137 -1.35 11.73 -19.91
CA LEU A 137 -1.62 11.51 -18.49
C LEU A 137 -2.17 12.83 -17.94
N GLY A 138 -3.13 12.75 -17.04
CA GLY A 138 -3.84 13.91 -16.51
C GLY A 138 -3.34 14.29 -15.13
N ILE A 139 -4.04 13.79 -14.11
CA ILE A 139 -3.80 14.13 -12.70
C ILE A 139 -3.20 12.90 -12.02
N THR A 140 -2.00 13.06 -11.49
CA THR A 140 -1.22 11.94 -10.91
C THR A 140 -0.66 12.24 -9.52
N GLY A 141 -0.71 13.51 -9.10
CA GLY A 141 -0.23 13.97 -7.80
C GLY A 141 -1.35 14.51 -6.91
N GLU A 142 -0.96 15.04 -5.76
CA GLU A 142 -1.85 15.55 -4.73
C GLU A 142 -2.47 16.90 -5.13
N MET A 143 -3.81 16.97 -5.08
CA MET A 143 -4.56 18.22 -5.22
C MET A 143 -4.60 18.97 -3.87
N ALA A 144 -4.75 20.30 -3.89
CA ALA A 144 -4.84 21.10 -2.68
C ALA A 144 -6.08 21.99 -2.66
N ILE A 145 -6.45 22.45 -1.46
CA ILE A 145 -7.54 23.39 -1.25
C ILE A 145 -6.97 24.78 -0.96
N ASP A 146 -7.47 25.79 -1.66
CA ASP A 146 -7.25 27.20 -1.35
C ASP A 146 -8.62 27.89 -1.17
N GLY A 147 -9.04 28.04 0.09
CA GLY A 147 -10.32 28.63 0.44
C GLY A 147 -11.50 27.86 -0.16
N ASP A 148 -12.16 28.46 -1.16
CA ASP A 148 -13.31 27.90 -1.89
C ASP A 148 -12.96 27.28 -3.25
N LYS A 149 -11.66 27.10 -3.51
CA LYS A 149 -11.12 26.56 -4.75
C LYS A 149 -10.35 25.26 -4.50
N LEU A 150 -10.46 24.36 -5.46
CA LEU A 150 -9.59 23.22 -5.65
C LEU A 150 -8.46 23.63 -6.60
N ILE A 151 -7.22 23.33 -6.23
CA ILE A 151 -6.02 23.51 -7.04
C ILE A 151 -5.52 22.13 -7.49
N VAL A 152 -5.40 21.97 -8.81
CA VAL A 152 -5.17 20.66 -9.44
C VAL A 152 -3.87 20.68 -10.24
N PRO A 153 -2.87 19.84 -9.88
CA PRO A 153 -1.70 19.61 -10.71
C PRO A 153 -2.09 18.77 -11.93
N ALA A 154 -2.00 19.37 -13.11
CA ALA A 154 -2.12 18.67 -14.37
C ALA A 154 -0.72 18.30 -14.89
N ARG A 155 -0.65 17.28 -15.75
CA ARG A 155 0.59 16.79 -16.34
C ARG A 155 1.49 17.87 -16.93
N ARG A 156 0.94 18.93 -17.53
CA ARG A 156 1.71 20.08 -18.03
C ARG A 156 1.09 21.39 -17.57
N GLY A 157 0.73 21.49 -16.29
CA GLY A 157 0.10 22.70 -15.83
C GLY A 157 -0.49 22.65 -14.44
N LEU A 158 -1.19 23.73 -14.11
CA LEU A 158 -1.97 23.88 -12.91
C LEU A 158 -3.33 24.46 -13.27
N ALA A 159 -4.40 23.91 -12.70
CA ALA A 159 -5.75 24.41 -12.90
C ALA A 159 -6.42 24.67 -11.56
N SER A 160 -7.41 25.57 -11.57
CA SER A 160 -8.20 25.90 -10.39
C SER A 160 -9.69 25.79 -10.70
N PHE A 161 -10.44 25.19 -9.79
CA PHE A 161 -11.88 24.96 -9.93
C PHE A 161 -12.64 25.36 -8.66
N CYS A 162 -13.81 25.96 -8.81
CA CYS A 162 -14.69 26.28 -7.69
C CYS A 162 -15.25 25.01 -7.04
N LEU A 163 -15.13 24.88 -5.71
CA LEU A 163 -15.67 23.73 -4.98
C LEU A 163 -17.20 23.59 -5.09
N ALA A 164 -17.92 24.71 -5.23
CA ALA A 164 -19.37 24.71 -5.31
C ALA A 164 -19.95 23.99 -6.55
N ASN A 165 -19.23 23.99 -7.67
CA ASN A 165 -19.81 23.57 -8.96
C ASN A 165 -18.79 23.10 -10.00
N GLY A 166 -17.50 23.03 -9.66
CA GLY A 166 -16.44 22.63 -10.59
C GLY A 166 -16.13 23.66 -11.68
N VAL A 167 -16.65 24.89 -11.62
CA VAL A 167 -16.35 25.91 -12.64
C VAL A 167 -14.86 26.27 -12.59
N GLN A 168 -14.19 26.17 -13.73
CA GLN A 168 -12.78 26.51 -13.88
C GLN A 168 -12.56 28.01 -13.70
N HIS A 169 -11.58 28.38 -12.87
CA HIS A 169 -11.17 29.75 -12.63
C HIS A 169 -9.99 30.14 -13.52
N PHE A 170 -8.92 29.33 -13.52
CA PHE A 170 -7.80 29.45 -14.44
C PHE A 170 -7.27 28.06 -14.81
N GLU A 171 -6.50 28.01 -15.89
CA GLU A 171 -5.64 26.90 -16.22
C GLU A 171 -4.38 27.43 -16.89
N THR A 172 -3.24 27.01 -16.38
CA THR A 172 -1.93 27.51 -16.77
C THR A 172 -1.10 26.34 -17.28
N SER A 173 -0.51 26.49 -18.46
CA SER A 173 0.30 25.43 -19.08
C SER A 173 1.79 25.62 -18.83
N PHE A 174 2.48 24.51 -18.60
CA PHE A 174 3.92 24.40 -18.44
C PHE A 174 4.55 23.81 -19.70
N LEU A 175 5.86 24.04 -19.87
CA LEU A 175 6.60 23.50 -21.01
C LEU A 175 6.85 22.00 -20.83
N ASP A 176 7.33 21.64 -19.64
CA ASP A 176 7.73 20.30 -19.27
C ASP A 176 6.62 19.61 -18.47
N ALA A 177 6.71 18.27 -18.40
CA ALA A 177 5.68 17.44 -17.82
C ALA A 177 5.99 17.05 -16.36
N GLY A 178 4.98 17.04 -15.50
CA GLY A 178 5.06 16.55 -14.12
C GLY A 178 4.49 15.14 -13.97
N TRP A 179 5.02 14.36 -13.01
CA TRP A 179 4.53 13.03 -12.65
C TRP A 179 4.49 12.91 -11.13
N ARG A 180 3.33 12.57 -10.56
CA ARG A 180 3.09 12.51 -9.11
C ARG A 180 3.34 13.84 -8.36
N ASN A 181 3.61 14.93 -9.08
CA ASN A 181 3.80 16.25 -8.51
C ASN A 181 2.50 16.73 -7.86
N GLY A 182 2.52 16.95 -6.56
CA GLY A 182 1.45 17.66 -5.87
C GLY A 182 1.68 19.17 -5.91
N VAL A 183 0.76 19.92 -5.29
CA VAL A 183 0.80 21.38 -5.25
C VAL A 183 0.82 21.90 -3.82
N LEU A 184 1.78 22.79 -3.54
CA LEU A 184 1.87 23.52 -2.28
C LEU A 184 1.12 24.85 -2.42
N VAL A 185 0.23 25.16 -1.48
CA VAL A 185 -0.50 26.43 -1.42
C VAL A 185 0.15 27.32 -0.36
N THR A 186 0.49 28.56 -0.74
CA THR A 186 1.06 29.57 0.15
C THR A 186 0.40 30.93 -0.11
N ASP A 187 0.69 31.91 0.74
CA ASP A 187 0.28 33.31 0.52
C ASP A 187 0.89 33.92 -0.76
N GLU A 188 2.02 33.40 -1.24
CA GLU A 188 2.67 33.87 -2.47
C GLU A 188 2.14 33.19 -3.75
N GLY A 189 1.24 32.21 -3.59
CA GLY A 189 0.69 31.40 -4.67
C GLY A 189 1.02 29.92 -4.51
N TYR A 190 0.95 29.21 -5.64
CA TYR A 190 1.01 27.76 -5.70
C TYR A 190 2.35 27.29 -6.25
N PHE A 191 2.98 26.32 -5.60
CA PHE A 191 4.26 25.75 -6.02
C PHE A 191 4.12 24.28 -6.43
N THR A 192 4.72 23.91 -7.55
CA THR A 192 4.78 22.53 -8.06
C THR A 192 6.09 22.32 -8.82
N GLY A 193 6.52 21.07 -8.94
CA GLY A 193 7.68 20.69 -9.75
C GLY A 193 7.31 19.96 -11.04
N ASP A 194 8.33 19.57 -11.81
CA ASP A 194 8.21 18.73 -13.01
C ASP A 194 9.32 17.66 -13.10
N GLU A 195 9.26 16.85 -14.16
CA GLU A 195 10.23 15.79 -14.47
C GLU A 195 11.55 16.31 -15.08
N SER A 196 11.74 17.63 -15.19
CA SER A 196 12.97 18.26 -15.69
C SER A 196 13.68 19.12 -14.65
N GLY A 197 13.21 19.07 -13.39
CA GLY A 197 13.81 19.78 -12.28
C GLY A 197 13.49 21.27 -12.28
N ASN A 198 12.40 21.68 -12.94
CA ASN A 198 11.88 23.04 -12.81
C ASN A 198 10.84 23.12 -11.69
N VAL A 199 10.93 24.20 -10.91
CA VAL A 199 9.91 24.61 -9.95
C VAL A 199 9.10 25.73 -10.58
N TYR A 200 7.78 25.60 -10.51
CA TYR A 200 6.83 26.61 -10.95
C TYR A 200 6.20 27.27 -9.73
N GLN A 201 6.04 28.60 -9.80
CA GLN A 201 5.17 29.36 -8.93
C GLN A 201 4.05 29.96 -9.77
N VAL A 202 2.80 29.67 -9.40
CA VAL A 202 1.59 30.14 -10.08
C VAL A 202 0.78 31.00 -9.11
N THR A 203 0.42 32.22 -9.50
CA THR A 203 -0.41 33.10 -8.68
C THR A 203 -1.88 32.66 -8.68
N SER A 204 -2.69 33.22 -7.79
CA SER A 204 -4.13 32.95 -7.71
C SER A 204 -4.91 33.34 -8.97
N ASP A 205 -4.36 34.24 -9.80
CA ASP A 205 -4.89 34.67 -11.09
C ASP A 205 -4.34 33.83 -12.28
N GLY A 206 -3.47 32.84 -12.02
CA GLY A 206 -2.91 31.94 -13.03
C GLY A 206 -1.62 32.43 -13.71
N GLU A 207 -1.05 33.56 -13.31
CA GLU A 207 0.26 33.99 -13.82
C GLU A 207 1.38 33.09 -13.26
N GLN A 208 2.30 32.65 -14.12
CA GLN A 208 3.39 31.76 -13.73
C GLN A 208 4.79 32.36 -13.88
N LYS A 209 5.71 31.87 -13.04
CA LYS A 209 7.16 31.96 -13.22
C LYS A 209 7.78 30.61 -12.86
N ASN A 210 8.94 30.30 -13.44
CA ASN A 210 9.68 29.09 -13.11
C ASN A 210 11.18 29.32 -13.00
N TRP A 211 11.86 28.37 -12.39
CA TRP A 211 13.32 28.27 -12.35
C TRP A 211 13.73 26.81 -12.25
N SER A 212 14.90 26.46 -12.79
CA SER A 212 15.47 25.12 -12.64
C SER A 212 16.30 25.03 -11.36
N VAL A 213 16.19 23.91 -10.66
CA VAL A 213 17.02 23.58 -9.49
C VAL A 213 18.07 22.49 -9.78
N GLY A 214 18.11 21.98 -11.01
CA GLY A 214 19.09 20.98 -11.46
C GLY A 214 18.48 19.96 -12.42
N ASP A 215 19.32 19.03 -12.89
CA ASP A 215 18.90 17.93 -13.75
C ASP A 215 18.31 16.79 -12.88
N GLY A 216 16.99 16.65 -12.88
CA GLY A 216 16.30 15.61 -12.10
C GLY A 216 14.78 15.71 -12.17
N HIS A 217 14.10 14.99 -11.29
CA HIS A 217 12.64 14.93 -11.20
C HIS A 217 12.15 15.44 -9.85
N ILE A 218 11.06 16.21 -9.84
CA ILE A 218 10.39 16.68 -8.62
C ILE A 218 9.01 16.01 -8.58
N ARG A 219 8.92 14.89 -7.84
CA ARG A 219 7.79 13.94 -7.89
C ARG A 219 6.86 13.98 -6.69
N HIS A 220 6.98 15.01 -5.87
CA HIS A 220 6.05 15.27 -4.77
C HIS A 220 5.92 16.78 -4.56
N THR A 221 4.95 17.16 -3.73
CA THR A 221 4.68 18.54 -3.35
C THR A 221 5.95 19.21 -2.76
N PRO A 222 6.34 20.41 -3.24
CA PRO A 222 7.33 21.24 -2.55
C PRO A 222 6.97 21.45 -1.07
N ILE A 223 7.96 21.56 -0.19
CA ILE A 223 7.71 21.61 1.25
C ILE A 223 7.96 23.03 1.76
N GLU A 224 6.94 23.65 2.35
CA GLU A 224 7.11 24.89 3.11
C GLU A 224 7.62 24.57 4.52
N SER A 225 8.71 25.20 4.92
CA SER A 225 9.26 25.10 6.28
C SER A 225 9.56 26.49 6.83
N ASP A 226 9.74 26.59 8.15
CA ASP A 226 10.20 27.84 8.81
C ASP A 226 11.57 28.34 8.29
N CYS A 227 12.31 27.51 7.56
CA CYS A 227 13.61 27.82 6.98
C CYS A 227 13.52 28.26 5.51
N GLY A 228 12.33 28.15 4.90
CA GLY A 228 12.08 28.44 3.49
C GLY A 228 11.57 27.23 2.71
N LEU A 229 11.48 27.40 1.39
CA LEU A 229 10.95 26.39 0.47
C LEU A 229 11.99 25.30 0.18
N LEU A 230 11.63 24.06 0.53
CA LEU A 230 12.43 22.87 0.29
C LEU A 230 11.95 22.11 -0.93
N ILE A 231 12.90 21.74 -1.78
CA ILE A 231 12.68 20.95 -2.99
C ILE A 231 13.53 19.68 -2.90
N HIS A 232 12.91 18.52 -3.04
CA HIS A 232 13.62 17.25 -3.13
C HIS A 232 13.72 16.87 -4.61
N LEU A 233 14.94 16.90 -5.14
CA LEU A 233 15.23 16.60 -6.54
C LEU A 233 15.71 15.15 -6.65
N GLN A 234 14.94 14.28 -7.31
CA GLN A 234 15.39 12.94 -7.66
C GLN A 234 16.37 13.02 -8.82
N THR A 235 17.60 12.54 -8.63
CA THR A 235 18.62 12.48 -9.67
C THR A 235 18.78 11.04 -10.17
N LYS A 236 19.64 10.82 -11.17
CA LYS A 236 19.90 9.49 -11.73
C LYS A 236 20.46 8.49 -10.70
N ASN A 237 21.23 8.95 -9.73
CA ASN A 237 21.99 8.09 -8.81
C ASN A 237 21.62 8.30 -7.33
N GLY A 238 20.59 9.11 -7.04
CA GLY A 238 20.30 9.54 -5.67
C GLY A 238 19.22 10.62 -5.65
N SER A 239 19.23 11.45 -4.62
CA SER A 239 18.39 12.64 -4.56
C SER A 239 19.04 13.76 -3.75
N SER A 240 18.70 15.00 -4.08
CA SER A 240 19.27 16.20 -3.45
C SER A 240 18.16 16.99 -2.78
N LEU A 241 18.35 17.43 -1.54
CA LEU A 241 17.46 18.39 -0.89
C LEU A 241 17.99 19.81 -1.07
N ILE A 242 17.16 20.67 -1.63
CA ILE A 242 17.52 22.02 -2.06
C ILE A 242 16.68 23.03 -1.28
N LEU A 243 17.34 24.04 -0.72
CA LEU A 243 16.71 25.20 -0.09
C LEU A 243 17.11 26.45 -0.87
N GLU A 244 16.13 27.17 -1.42
CA GLU A 244 16.35 28.45 -2.15
C GLU A 244 17.51 28.39 -3.17
N ASN A 245 17.59 27.31 -3.96
CA ASN A 245 18.63 26.99 -4.96
C ASN A 245 20.00 26.53 -4.41
N THR A 246 20.10 26.26 -3.11
CA THR A 246 21.30 25.67 -2.50
C THR A 246 21.05 24.23 -2.12
N THR A 247 21.83 23.29 -2.65
CA THR A 247 21.82 21.91 -2.19
C THR A 247 22.32 21.83 -0.75
N LEU A 248 21.49 21.32 0.15
CA LEU A 248 21.80 21.14 1.57
C LEU A 248 22.36 19.75 1.85
N PHE A 249 21.68 18.72 1.34
CA PHE A 249 21.99 17.32 1.61
C PHE A 249 21.77 16.47 0.36
N GLU A 250 22.49 15.36 0.31
CA GLU A 250 22.32 14.30 -0.69
C GLU A 250 21.86 13.03 0.03
N PHE A 251 20.92 12.33 -0.59
CA PHE A 251 20.27 11.14 -0.08
C PHE A 251 20.23 10.06 -1.16
N GLY A 252 19.78 8.88 -0.73
CA GLY A 252 19.49 7.76 -1.60
C GLY A 252 18.44 8.11 -2.67
N PRO A 253 18.28 7.24 -3.66
CA PRO A 253 17.37 7.49 -4.77
C PRO A 253 15.90 7.15 -4.44
N SER A 254 15.01 7.42 -5.40
CA SER A 254 13.56 7.19 -5.29
C SER A 254 12.90 7.78 -4.02
N PRO A 255 12.85 9.11 -3.90
CA PRO A 255 12.32 9.76 -2.71
C PRO A 255 10.84 9.42 -2.48
N ALA A 256 10.50 9.20 -1.21
CA ALA A 256 9.15 9.10 -0.69
C ALA A 256 8.41 10.45 -0.72
N MET A 257 7.10 10.43 -0.51
CA MET A 257 6.33 11.65 -0.27
C MET A 257 6.62 12.15 1.16
N PRO A 258 7.21 13.35 1.30
CA PRO A 258 7.69 13.86 2.57
C PRO A 258 6.54 14.30 3.48
N LEU A 259 6.82 14.41 4.78
CA LEU A 259 5.89 14.96 5.76
C LEU A 259 6.54 16.13 6.52
N GLN A 260 5.89 17.29 6.50
CA GLN A 260 6.23 18.42 7.37
C GLN A 260 5.33 18.40 8.62
N LEU A 261 5.94 18.42 9.80
CA LEU A 261 5.21 18.50 11.08
C LEU A 261 5.91 19.47 12.03
N GLY A 262 5.29 20.63 12.26
CA GLY A 262 5.90 21.70 13.04
C GLY A 262 7.24 22.14 12.44
N ASN A 263 8.31 22.09 13.22
CA ASN A 263 9.66 22.43 12.77
C ASN A 263 10.47 21.24 12.24
N GLN A 264 9.86 20.05 12.10
CA GLN A 264 10.50 18.84 11.61
C GLN A 264 10.00 18.46 10.22
N THR A 265 10.92 17.93 9.41
CA THR A 265 10.63 17.38 8.08
C THR A 265 11.09 15.93 8.05
N PHE A 266 10.20 15.03 7.66
CA PHE A 266 10.47 13.61 7.52
C PHE A 266 10.56 13.26 6.04
N LEU A 267 11.69 12.68 5.65
CA LEU A 267 11.97 12.23 4.29
C LEU A 267 12.28 10.74 4.33
N SER A 268 12.10 10.07 3.20
CA SER A 268 12.60 8.71 3.01
C SER A 268 13.03 8.50 1.57
N THR A 269 13.87 7.51 1.36
CA THR A 269 14.35 7.04 0.05
C THR A 269 14.33 5.52 0.03
N SER A 270 14.78 4.91 -1.06
CA SER A 270 14.93 3.46 -1.12
C SER A 270 16.03 2.92 -0.20
N GLU A 271 16.84 3.79 0.41
CA GLU A 271 17.97 3.43 1.27
C GLU A 271 17.82 3.87 2.73
N GLU A 272 17.17 5.01 2.98
CA GLU A 272 17.07 5.57 4.32
C GLU A 272 15.77 6.32 4.63
N PHE A 273 15.45 6.37 5.92
CA PHE A 273 14.58 7.34 6.55
C PHE A 273 15.41 8.49 7.15
N VAL A 274 14.93 9.72 7.03
CA VAL A 274 15.65 10.93 7.43
C VAL A 274 14.74 11.87 8.22
N VAL A 275 15.28 12.41 9.31
CA VAL A 275 14.63 13.46 10.11
C VAL A 275 15.46 14.74 10.02
N LEU A 276 14.82 15.82 9.60
CA LEU A 276 15.38 17.15 9.56
C LEU A 276 14.67 18.04 10.57
N SER A 277 15.37 19.05 11.09
CA SER A 277 14.77 20.10 11.90
C SER A 277 15.23 21.47 11.44
N CYS A 278 14.27 22.39 11.30
CA CYS A 278 14.54 23.80 11.11
C CYS A 278 14.67 24.50 12.47
N GLN A 279 15.82 25.12 12.73
CA GLN A 279 16.04 25.95 13.91
C GLN A 279 16.84 27.20 13.53
N SER A 280 16.33 28.38 13.89
CA SER A 280 16.98 29.66 13.59
C SER A 280 17.32 29.84 12.11
N SER A 281 16.38 29.49 11.23
CA SER A 281 16.53 29.54 9.76
C SER A 281 17.68 28.68 9.22
N MET A 282 18.08 27.63 9.95
CA MET A 282 19.02 26.62 9.50
C MET A 282 18.41 25.23 9.60
N ILE A 283 18.56 24.44 8.54
CA ILE A 283 18.13 23.05 8.51
C ILE A 283 19.26 22.16 9.01
N ASN A 284 18.96 21.30 9.98
CA ASN A 284 19.88 20.34 10.55
C ASN A 284 19.40 18.92 10.28
N LEU A 285 20.32 18.04 9.88
CA LEU A 285 20.10 16.60 9.84
C LEU A 285 20.11 16.07 11.28
N VAL A 286 18.94 15.66 11.77
CA VAL A 286 18.77 15.13 13.13
C VAL A 286 19.11 13.64 13.14
N GLU A 287 18.48 12.88 12.23
CA GLU A 287 18.65 11.44 12.13
C GLU A 287 18.67 10.96 10.68
N LYS A 288 19.37 9.85 10.46
CA LYS A 288 19.38 9.08 9.22
C LYS A 288 19.45 7.59 9.58
N ILE A 289 18.41 6.84 9.27
CA ILE A 289 18.22 5.45 9.67
C ILE A 289 18.06 4.60 8.40
N PRO A 290 18.77 3.46 8.25
CA PRO A 290 18.55 2.56 7.11
C PRO A 290 17.10 2.03 7.11
N PHE A 291 16.35 2.39 6.07
CA PHE A 291 14.96 1.97 5.87
C PHE A 291 14.58 2.22 4.41
N SER A 292 13.97 1.24 3.75
CA SER A 292 13.62 1.33 2.33
C SER A 292 12.14 1.69 2.16
N SER A 293 11.86 2.94 1.78
CA SER A 293 10.51 3.43 1.53
C SER A 293 10.48 4.54 0.50
N ASN A 294 9.63 4.36 -0.50
CA ASN A 294 9.38 5.32 -1.59
C ASN A 294 7.89 5.71 -1.63
N GLY A 295 7.17 5.41 -0.54
CA GLY A 295 5.73 5.60 -0.41
C GLY A 295 5.37 6.91 0.26
N GLU A 296 4.16 6.99 0.78
CA GLU A 296 3.71 8.14 1.57
C GLU A 296 4.18 8.04 3.02
N ILE A 297 4.49 9.18 3.63
CA ILE A 297 4.82 9.29 5.06
C ILE A 297 3.63 9.96 5.76
N THR A 298 3.20 9.42 6.89
CA THR A 298 2.08 9.96 7.70
C THR A 298 2.46 10.01 9.17
N ALA A 299 1.70 10.76 9.96
CA ALA A 299 1.84 10.79 11.41
C ALA A 299 0.59 10.25 12.10
N LYS A 300 0.77 9.39 13.11
CA LYS A 300 -0.24 9.11 14.13
C LYS A 300 -0.04 10.14 15.25
N ILE A 301 -0.92 11.13 15.32
CA ILE A 301 -0.83 12.22 16.31
C ILE A 301 -1.56 11.80 17.58
N ASN A 302 -0.82 11.49 18.65
CA ASN A 302 -1.39 11.20 19.98
C ASN A 302 -1.62 12.51 20.77
N SER A 303 -0.69 13.45 20.66
CA SER A 303 -0.78 14.82 21.17
C SER A 303 0.13 15.76 20.35
N PRO A 304 0.07 17.10 20.52
CA PRO A 304 0.90 18.03 19.75
C PRO A 304 2.41 17.74 19.81
N ASP A 305 2.90 17.19 20.93
CA ASP A 305 4.31 16.87 21.15
C ASP A 305 4.59 15.35 21.17
N ASP A 306 3.56 14.52 20.90
CA ASP A 306 3.66 13.06 20.93
C ASP A 306 3.01 12.47 19.68
N TYR A 307 3.83 11.97 18.78
CA TYR A 307 3.40 11.38 17.53
C TYR A 307 4.36 10.26 17.10
N GLU A 308 3.82 9.35 16.30
CA GLU A 308 4.58 8.32 15.63
C GLU A 308 4.56 8.61 14.13
N ILE A 309 5.71 8.45 13.47
CA ILE A 309 5.80 8.59 12.02
C ILE A 309 5.72 7.21 11.38
N TRP A 310 4.78 7.05 10.47
CA TRP A 310 4.50 5.79 9.79
C TRP A 310 4.81 5.90 8.32
N LEU A 311 5.47 4.88 7.78
CA LEU A 311 5.86 4.80 6.37
C LEU A 311 5.88 3.34 5.91
N PRO A 312 5.39 3.03 4.70
CA PRO A 312 5.35 1.67 4.20
C PRO A 312 6.76 1.21 3.79
N ARG A 313 7.08 -0.07 4.02
CA ARG A 313 8.32 -0.65 3.55
C ARG A 313 8.14 -1.14 2.12
N ASN A 314 8.91 -0.58 1.20
CA ASN A 314 8.78 -0.88 -0.23
C ASN A 314 9.71 -2.02 -0.67
N THR A 315 9.56 -3.20 -0.05
CA THR A 315 10.33 -4.42 -0.37
C THR A 315 9.40 -5.64 -0.35
N PRO A 316 9.81 -6.82 -0.89
CA PRO A 316 8.97 -8.02 -0.85
C PRO A 316 8.60 -8.45 0.57
N GLU A 317 9.47 -8.19 1.55
CA GLU A 317 9.16 -8.50 2.94
C GLU A 317 8.04 -7.61 3.50
N GLY A 318 7.79 -6.44 2.92
CA GLY A 318 6.71 -5.54 3.32
C GLY A 318 6.73 -5.07 4.78
N GLY A 319 5.56 -4.63 5.24
CA GLY A 319 5.33 -4.08 6.57
C GLY A 319 5.40 -2.54 6.61
N TRP A 320 5.21 -1.96 7.80
CA TRP A 320 5.22 -0.50 7.99
C TRP A 320 6.22 -0.11 9.06
N GLY A 321 7.14 0.79 8.71
CA GLY A 321 8.02 1.43 9.67
C GLY A 321 7.20 2.31 10.62
N VAL A 322 7.48 2.18 11.91
CA VAL A 322 6.95 3.04 12.98
C VAL A 322 8.12 3.74 13.66
N TYR A 323 8.30 5.02 13.37
CA TYR A 323 9.34 5.83 13.95
C TYR A 323 8.80 6.58 15.16
N SER A 324 9.37 6.30 16.32
CA SER A 324 9.05 6.98 17.57
C SER A 324 10.27 6.96 18.49
N ASN A 325 10.46 8.02 19.29
CA ASN A 325 11.57 8.12 20.25
C ASN A 325 12.96 7.78 19.66
N SER A 326 13.25 8.28 18.45
CA SER A 326 14.53 8.04 17.75
C SER A 326 14.79 6.58 17.37
N GLU A 327 13.76 5.74 17.34
CA GLU A 327 13.85 4.33 16.96
C GLU A 327 12.87 4.00 15.84
N MET A 328 13.32 3.15 14.91
CA MET A 328 12.51 2.60 13.83
C MET A 328 12.10 1.18 14.18
N GLN A 329 10.81 0.98 14.45
CA GLN A 329 10.20 -0.33 14.64
C GLN A 329 9.45 -0.76 13.39
N LEU A 330 9.09 -2.03 13.29
CA LEU A 330 8.38 -2.57 12.13
C LEU A 330 7.07 -3.19 12.57
N PHE A 331 5.97 -2.61 12.13
CA PHE A 331 4.64 -3.18 12.21
C PHE A 331 4.45 -4.21 11.08
N ARG A 332 3.91 -5.37 11.45
CA ARG A 332 3.83 -6.58 10.60
C ARG A 332 2.39 -7.05 10.53
N THR A 333 1.98 -7.51 9.36
CA THR A 333 0.65 -8.08 9.10
C THR A 333 0.76 -9.52 8.60
N SER A 334 -0.38 -10.20 8.43
CA SER A 334 -0.42 -11.53 7.84
C SER A 334 -0.21 -11.55 6.32
N VAL A 335 -0.24 -10.39 5.67
CA VAL A 335 -0.20 -10.22 4.21
C VAL A 335 0.79 -9.13 3.81
N ASP A 336 1.90 -9.00 4.55
CA ASP A 336 2.95 -8.04 4.21
C ASP A 336 3.41 -8.25 2.76
N TRP A 337 3.52 -7.13 2.05
CA TRP A 337 3.96 -7.08 0.66
C TRP A 337 4.60 -5.72 0.39
N TYR A 338 5.08 -5.50 -0.83
CA TYR A 338 5.41 -4.16 -1.30
C TYR A 338 4.27 -3.18 -0.95
N GLY A 339 4.66 -2.01 -0.45
CA GLY A 339 3.73 -1.01 0.01
C GLY A 339 4.23 0.39 -0.32
N THR A 340 3.32 1.18 -0.87
CA THR A 340 3.52 2.62 -1.11
C THR A 340 2.47 3.47 -0.39
N SER A 341 1.34 2.89 0.03
CA SER A 341 0.33 3.52 0.87
C SER A 341 0.74 3.61 2.34
N SER A 342 0.63 4.81 2.92
CA SER A 342 0.73 4.98 4.38
C SER A 342 -0.58 4.60 5.10
N PRO A 343 -0.55 4.35 6.43
CA PRO A 343 -1.75 4.12 7.22
C PRO A 343 -2.64 5.36 7.36
N SER A 344 -3.93 5.11 7.60
CA SER A 344 -4.89 6.10 8.07
C SER A 344 -5.26 5.84 9.51
N PHE A 345 -5.43 6.89 10.31
CA PHE A 345 -5.77 6.79 11.72
C PHE A 345 -7.03 7.60 12.03
N HIS A 346 -7.98 6.99 12.75
CA HIS A 346 -9.15 7.70 13.26
C HIS A 346 -9.60 7.09 14.59
N ARG A 347 -9.57 7.89 15.67
CA ARG A 347 -9.82 7.41 17.04
C ARG A 347 -8.90 6.21 17.33
N ASP A 348 -9.48 5.09 17.72
CA ASP A 348 -8.80 3.83 17.99
C ASP A 348 -8.71 2.92 16.76
N HIS A 349 -8.92 3.42 15.54
CA HIS A 349 -8.82 2.62 14.32
C HIS A 349 -7.60 3.01 13.48
N MET A 350 -6.99 1.99 12.88
CA MET A 350 -5.96 2.12 11.86
C MET A 350 -6.40 1.36 10.61
N VAL A 351 -6.30 1.98 9.44
CA VAL A 351 -6.56 1.32 8.15
C VAL A 351 -5.31 1.38 7.29
N ILE A 352 -4.92 0.24 6.73
CA ILE A 352 -3.71 0.08 5.92
C ILE A 352 -4.01 -0.71 4.64
N GLY A 353 -3.28 -0.40 3.58
CA GLY A 353 -3.35 -1.12 2.30
C GLY A 353 -1.97 -1.33 1.70
N ASN A 354 -1.84 -2.32 0.81
CA ASN A 354 -0.58 -2.65 0.15
C ASN A 354 -0.74 -2.88 -1.35
N ASP A 355 0.38 -3.10 -2.04
CA ASP A 355 0.42 -3.34 -3.49
C ASP A 355 0.03 -4.79 -3.85
N ASN A 356 -0.54 -5.56 -2.92
CA ASN A 356 -1.28 -6.78 -3.22
C ASN A 356 -2.80 -6.54 -3.27
N GLY A 357 -3.24 -5.28 -3.21
CA GLY A 357 -4.66 -4.93 -3.25
C GLY A 357 -5.41 -5.25 -1.96
N VAL A 358 -4.72 -5.56 -0.86
CA VAL A 358 -5.38 -5.94 0.40
C VAL A 358 -5.52 -4.74 1.33
N LEU A 359 -6.76 -4.37 1.65
CA LEU A 359 -7.11 -3.37 2.65
C LEU A 359 -7.41 -4.05 3.99
N MET A 360 -6.84 -3.56 5.08
CA MET A 360 -7.02 -4.09 6.43
C MET A 360 -7.36 -2.98 7.41
N ALA A 361 -8.29 -3.26 8.33
CA ALA A 361 -8.59 -2.37 9.44
C ALA A 361 -8.26 -3.03 10.79
N TYR A 362 -7.62 -2.26 11.65
CA TYR A 362 -7.19 -2.62 12.99
C TYR A 362 -7.86 -1.71 14.02
N TYR A 363 -8.07 -2.27 15.20
CA TYR A 363 -8.49 -1.54 16.39
C TYR A 363 -7.34 -1.52 17.42
N SER A 364 -7.04 -0.33 17.92
CA SER A 364 -5.90 0.05 18.78
C SER A 364 -6.34 0.54 20.17
N GLY A 365 -7.62 0.36 20.53
CA GLY A 365 -8.16 0.86 21.80
C GLY A 365 -7.85 -0.06 22.98
N ASP A 366 -7.81 0.51 24.19
CA ASP A 366 -7.95 -0.27 25.42
C ASP A 366 -9.30 -0.98 25.35
N LEU A 367 -9.29 -2.31 25.32
CA LEU A 367 -10.45 -3.09 25.70
C LEU A 367 -10.76 -2.77 27.17
N MET A 368 -11.52 -1.71 27.44
CA MET A 368 -12.48 -1.81 28.52
C MET A 368 -13.30 -3.03 28.17
N ILE A 369 -13.13 -4.07 28.97
CA ILE A 369 -13.98 -5.24 29.00
C ILE A 369 -15.40 -4.73 29.28
N LEU A 370 -16.10 -4.29 28.24
CA LEU A 370 -17.54 -4.32 28.21
C LEU A 370 -17.84 -5.81 28.17
N ASP A 371 -18.17 -6.31 29.36
CA ASP A 371 -18.75 -7.60 29.62
C ASP A 371 -20.04 -7.76 28.79
N GLN A 372 -19.87 -8.02 27.51
CA GLN A 372 -20.86 -8.64 26.65
C GLN A 372 -20.34 -10.03 26.27
N GLY A 373 -20.60 -10.96 27.19
CA GLY A 373 -20.69 -12.38 26.87
C GLY A 373 -19.36 -13.12 26.78
N ASN A 374 -18.74 -13.40 27.92
CA ASN A 374 -17.90 -14.58 28.21
C ASN A 374 -17.41 -15.38 26.98
N ASP A 375 -16.36 -14.91 26.29
CA ASP A 375 -15.45 -15.76 25.51
C ASP A 375 -14.08 -15.81 26.19
N LEU A 376 -14.04 -16.65 27.23
CA LEU A 376 -12.83 -17.18 27.86
C LEU A 376 -12.21 -18.24 26.94
N SER A 377 -11.44 -17.86 25.90
CA SER A 377 -10.73 -18.85 25.08
C SER A 377 -9.54 -18.28 24.31
N SER A 378 -8.34 -18.31 24.87
CA SER A 378 -7.37 -19.33 24.42
C SER A 378 -6.41 -19.80 25.52
N SER A 379 -6.22 -19.01 26.58
CA SER A 379 -5.39 -19.40 27.73
C SER A 379 -6.18 -20.19 28.79
N SER A 380 -7.48 -19.90 28.96
CA SER A 380 -8.42 -20.59 29.86
C SER A 380 -8.96 -21.92 29.31
N GLN A 381 -9.20 -22.01 28.00
CA GLN A 381 -9.66 -23.25 27.36
C GLN A 381 -8.60 -24.35 27.48
N ASN A 382 -7.34 -24.03 27.15
CA ASN A 382 -6.25 -24.98 27.30
C ASN A 382 -6.13 -25.47 28.75
N SER A 383 -6.23 -24.56 29.73
CA SER A 383 -6.14 -24.94 31.13
C SER A 383 -7.31 -25.82 31.59
N TRP A 384 -8.56 -25.59 31.19
CA TRP A 384 -9.69 -26.48 31.54
C TRP A 384 -9.62 -27.86 30.88
N PHE A 385 -9.15 -27.95 29.62
CA PHE A 385 -8.89 -29.25 28.98
C PHE A 385 -7.79 -30.02 29.71
N PHE A 386 -6.69 -29.35 30.10
CA PHE A 386 -5.62 -29.96 30.90
C PHE A 386 -6.13 -30.41 32.29
N TYR A 387 -6.94 -29.60 32.98
CA TYR A 387 -7.54 -30.00 34.26
C TYR A 387 -8.54 -31.15 34.11
N GLY A 388 -9.32 -31.18 33.02
CA GLY A 388 -10.25 -32.26 32.70
C GLY A 388 -9.54 -33.59 32.44
N ILE A 389 -8.45 -33.57 31.68
CA ILE A 389 -7.59 -34.75 31.42
C ILE A 389 -6.91 -35.21 32.71
N MET A 390 -6.42 -34.29 33.55
CA MET A 390 -5.80 -34.62 34.84
C MET A 390 -6.81 -35.23 35.83
N LEU A 391 -8.03 -34.69 35.93
CA LEU A 391 -9.08 -35.21 36.81
C LEU A 391 -9.58 -36.58 36.38
N THR A 392 -9.80 -36.78 35.07
CA THR A 392 -10.22 -38.08 34.52
C THR A 392 -9.09 -39.11 34.61
N GLY A 393 -7.84 -38.73 34.35
CA GLY A 393 -6.66 -39.56 34.57
C GLY A 393 -6.49 -39.99 36.03
N ALA A 394 -6.65 -39.06 36.98
CA ALA A 394 -6.66 -39.37 38.41
C ALA A 394 -7.83 -40.30 38.79
N GLY A 395 -9.01 -40.12 38.17
CA GLY A 395 -10.16 -40.99 38.32
C GLY A 395 -9.90 -42.43 37.84
N ILE A 396 -9.19 -42.61 36.72
CA ILE A 396 -8.80 -43.92 36.20
C ILE A 396 -7.82 -44.62 37.16
N ILE A 397 -6.83 -43.88 37.67
CA ILE A 397 -5.86 -44.40 38.65
C ILE A 397 -6.57 -44.80 39.95
N PHE A 398 -7.52 -43.99 40.42
CA PHE A 398 -8.34 -44.29 41.60
C PHE A 398 -9.23 -45.51 41.41
N ALA A 399 -9.91 -45.62 40.26
CA ALA A 399 -10.75 -46.76 39.92
C ALA A 399 -9.94 -48.07 39.85
N TYR A 400 -8.73 -48.01 39.28
CA TYR A 400 -7.79 -49.12 39.26
C TYR A 400 -7.33 -49.51 40.67
N ALA A 401 -6.94 -48.54 41.50
CA ALA A 401 -6.48 -48.76 42.87
C ALA A 401 -7.58 -49.31 43.82
N LYS A 402 -8.86 -48.99 43.56
CA LYS A 402 -10.02 -49.48 44.32
C LYS A 402 -10.66 -50.74 43.73
N GLY A 403 -10.11 -51.31 42.67
CA GLY A 403 -10.61 -52.53 42.03
C GLY A 403 -11.94 -52.36 41.27
N ARG A 404 -12.37 -51.12 41.00
CA ARG A 404 -13.60 -50.81 40.24
C ARG A 404 -13.33 -50.74 38.74
N ARG A 405 -13.00 -51.90 38.17
CA ARG A 405 -12.60 -52.04 36.76
C ARG A 405 -13.70 -51.65 35.77
N GLU A 406 -14.95 -51.68 36.21
CA GLU A 406 -16.13 -51.30 35.43
C GLU A 406 -16.21 -49.79 35.11
N TRP A 407 -15.45 -48.94 35.81
CA TRP A 407 -15.43 -47.48 35.57
C TRP A 407 -14.37 -47.04 34.56
N ILE A 408 -13.36 -47.88 34.33
CA ILE A 408 -12.22 -47.59 33.45
C ILE A 408 -12.66 -47.32 32.00
N PRO A 409 -13.46 -48.17 31.33
CA PRO A 409 -13.82 -47.91 29.93
C PRO A 409 -14.60 -46.61 29.74
N ASN A 410 -15.48 -46.25 30.68
CA ASN A 410 -16.25 -45.00 30.62
C ASN A 410 -15.36 -43.76 30.80
N LEU A 411 -14.40 -43.80 31.72
CA LEU A 411 -13.45 -42.71 31.94
C LEU A 411 -12.46 -42.57 30.78
N SER A 412 -12.00 -43.68 30.19
CA SER A 412 -11.15 -43.68 29.00
C SER A 412 -11.86 -43.09 27.78
N LEU A 413 -13.17 -43.32 27.64
CA LEU A 413 -13.97 -42.75 26.56
C LEU A 413 -14.06 -41.22 26.66
N ILE A 414 -14.17 -40.70 27.89
CA ILE A 414 -14.20 -39.25 28.16
C ILE A 414 -12.85 -38.60 27.81
N VAL A 415 -11.73 -39.24 28.14
CA VAL A 415 -10.39 -38.76 27.73
C VAL A 415 -10.27 -38.69 26.21
N LEU A 416 -10.75 -39.72 25.50
CA LEU A 416 -10.70 -39.79 24.05
C LEU A 416 -11.60 -38.73 23.39
N LEU A 417 -12.76 -38.46 23.99
CA LEU A 417 -13.66 -37.39 23.55
C LEU A 417 -13.05 -36.00 23.77
N LEU A 418 -12.44 -35.75 24.93
CA LEU A 418 -11.73 -34.49 25.21
C LEU A 418 -10.58 -34.26 24.24
N ALA A 419 -9.81 -35.30 23.91
CA ALA A 419 -8.74 -35.23 22.93
C ALA A 419 -9.27 -34.96 21.50
N ALA A 420 -10.39 -35.57 21.11
CA ALA A 420 -11.01 -35.33 19.82
C ALA A 420 -11.50 -33.89 19.69
N VAL A 421 -12.20 -33.36 20.70
CA VAL A 421 -12.69 -31.97 20.71
C VAL A 421 -11.53 -30.96 20.67
N TYR A 422 -10.44 -31.24 21.39
CA TYR A 422 -9.22 -30.41 21.36
C TYR A 422 -8.59 -30.34 19.96
N ALA A 423 -8.67 -31.42 19.17
CA ALA A 423 -8.06 -31.49 17.83
C ALA A 423 -8.91 -30.85 16.72
N VAL A 424 -10.21 -30.60 16.94
CA VAL A 424 -11.13 -30.07 15.91
C VAL A 424 -10.70 -28.71 15.35
N PRO A 425 -10.31 -27.69 16.16
CA PRO A 425 -9.95 -26.38 15.65
C PRO A 425 -8.72 -26.43 14.73
N ASP A 426 -7.71 -27.22 15.10
CA ASP A 426 -6.48 -27.38 14.30
C ASP A 426 -6.75 -28.12 12.98
N ILE A 427 -7.60 -29.14 13.01
CA ILE A 427 -8.02 -29.86 11.80
C ILE A 427 -8.79 -28.92 10.88
N SER A 428 -9.73 -28.13 11.42
CA SER A 428 -10.50 -27.15 10.65
C SER A 428 -9.61 -26.10 10.01
N LYS A 429 -8.64 -25.56 10.77
CA LYS A 429 -7.70 -24.55 10.27
C LYS A 429 -6.85 -25.10 9.13
N ARG A 430 -6.32 -26.31 9.28
CA ARG A 430 -5.53 -26.98 8.21
C ARG A 430 -6.36 -27.32 6.98
N TRP A 431 -7.64 -27.64 7.16
CA TRP A 431 -8.54 -27.93 6.03
C TRP A 431 -8.92 -26.67 5.25
N SER A 432 -9.14 -25.55 5.93
CA SER A 432 -9.36 -24.25 5.29
C SER A 432 -8.15 -23.82 4.47
N THR A 433 -6.94 -23.91 5.04
CA THR A 433 -5.70 -23.58 4.30
C THR A 433 -5.50 -24.46 3.06
N TYR A 434 -5.82 -25.74 3.15
CA TYR A 434 -5.75 -26.66 2.01
C TYR A 434 -6.80 -26.34 0.93
N LEU A 435 -7.99 -25.88 1.33
CA LEU A 435 -9.04 -25.49 0.39
C LEU A 435 -8.67 -24.20 -0.35
N ASP A 436 -8.10 -23.22 0.36
CA ASP A 436 -7.65 -21.94 -0.19
C ASP A 436 -6.48 -22.13 -1.18
N GLU A 437 -5.52 -23.00 -0.86
CA GLU A 437 -4.47 -23.41 -1.80
C GLU A 437 -5.01 -24.14 -3.03
N SER A 438 -6.13 -24.88 -2.91
CA SER A 438 -6.72 -25.63 -4.03
C SER A 438 -7.56 -24.78 -4.99
N ILE A 439 -8.06 -23.62 -4.53
CA ILE A 439 -8.87 -22.69 -5.34
C ILE A 439 -7.97 -21.75 -6.17
N GLN A 440 -6.74 -21.47 -5.71
CA GLN A 440 -5.74 -20.67 -6.44
C GLN A 440 -5.16 -21.38 -7.68
N ILE A 441 -5.42 -22.68 -7.87
CA ILE A 441 -4.88 -23.49 -8.99
C ILE A 441 -5.70 -23.30 -10.28
N SER A 442 -6.87 -22.65 -10.24
CA SER A 442 -7.78 -22.58 -11.41
C SER A 442 -7.51 -21.47 -12.43
N GLU A 443 -6.47 -20.66 -12.27
CA GLU A 443 -6.05 -19.62 -13.24
C GLU A 443 -4.61 -19.82 -13.75
N ASN A 444 -4.09 -21.05 -13.74
CA ASN A 444 -2.79 -21.31 -14.35
C ASN A 444 -2.87 -21.20 -15.87
N GLU A 445 -1.92 -20.49 -16.47
CA GLU A 445 -1.78 -20.41 -17.92
C GLU A 445 -1.43 -21.80 -18.48
N GLU A 446 -2.36 -22.39 -19.23
CA GLU A 446 -2.27 -23.78 -19.68
C GLU A 446 -1.50 -23.94 -21.01
N TRP A 447 -1.00 -25.16 -21.23
CA TRP A 447 -0.38 -25.60 -22.47
C TRP A 447 -1.27 -25.33 -23.70
N ASN A 448 -0.72 -24.67 -24.72
CA ASN A 448 -1.44 -24.47 -25.98
C ASN A 448 -1.21 -25.65 -26.94
N GLU A 449 -2.29 -26.35 -27.31
CA GLU A 449 -2.29 -27.51 -28.23
C GLU A 449 -1.75 -27.21 -29.65
N SER A 450 -1.59 -25.93 -30.01
CA SER A 450 -0.96 -25.53 -31.28
C SER A 450 0.57 -25.44 -31.21
N TRP A 451 1.18 -25.52 -30.03
CA TRP A 451 2.63 -25.49 -29.87
C TRP A 451 3.30 -26.82 -30.26
N PRO A 452 4.57 -26.79 -30.73
CA PRO A 452 5.32 -28.00 -30.99
C PRO A 452 5.45 -28.88 -29.74
N GLU A 453 5.20 -30.20 -29.87
CA GLU A 453 5.40 -31.17 -28.78
C GLU A 453 6.79 -31.13 -28.15
N SER A 454 7.80 -30.65 -28.89
CA SER A 454 9.16 -30.44 -28.36
C SER A 454 9.25 -29.39 -27.26
N TRP A 455 8.23 -28.54 -27.09
CA TRP A 455 8.16 -27.51 -26.05
C TRP A 455 7.48 -28.01 -24.77
N LYS A 456 6.97 -29.25 -24.77
CA LYS A 456 6.28 -29.82 -23.62
C LYS A 456 7.25 -30.09 -22.47
N ASN A 457 6.87 -29.71 -21.24
CA ASN A 457 7.72 -29.75 -20.05
C ASN A 457 9.03 -28.94 -20.23
N THR A 458 8.92 -27.80 -20.90
CA THR A 458 10.04 -26.86 -21.09
C THR A 458 9.61 -25.46 -20.72
N GLN A 459 10.56 -24.54 -20.73
CA GLN A 459 10.30 -23.13 -20.52
C GLN A 459 9.86 -22.46 -21.83
N ILE A 460 8.83 -21.62 -21.75
CA ILE A 460 8.19 -20.95 -22.88
C ILE A 460 8.07 -19.46 -22.58
N VAL A 461 8.33 -18.62 -23.59
CA VAL A 461 8.13 -17.17 -23.51
C VAL A 461 7.18 -16.75 -24.62
N ILE A 462 6.23 -15.89 -24.28
CA ILE A 462 5.22 -15.33 -25.17
C ILE A 462 5.37 -13.82 -25.14
N PHE A 463 5.42 -13.19 -26.31
CA PHE A 463 5.43 -11.74 -26.48
C PHE A 463 4.15 -11.31 -27.18
N GLU A 464 3.31 -10.53 -26.50
CA GLU A 464 2.14 -9.88 -27.09
C GLU A 464 2.55 -8.54 -27.69
N LEU A 465 2.79 -8.53 -29.01
CA LEU A 465 3.14 -7.32 -29.75
C LEU A 465 1.88 -6.73 -30.42
N PRO A 466 1.87 -5.44 -30.80
CA PRO A 466 0.74 -4.85 -31.54
C PRO A 466 0.46 -5.57 -32.88
N THR A 467 1.47 -6.26 -33.41
CA THR A 467 1.41 -7.03 -34.66
C THR A 467 0.88 -8.46 -34.47
N GLY A 468 0.62 -8.88 -33.23
CA GLY A 468 0.18 -10.22 -32.85
C GLY A 468 1.12 -10.91 -31.85
N GLU A 469 0.63 -12.02 -31.29
CA GLU A 469 1.38 -12.88 -30.37
C GLU A 469 2.54 -13.60 -31.07
N VAL A 470 3.69 -13.65 -30.40
CA VAL A 470 4.85 -14.45 -30.81
C VAL A 470 5.35 -15.27 -29.62
N ALA A 471 5.35 -16.59 -29.75
CA ALA A 471 5.81 -17.50 -28.70
C ALA A 471 7.10 -18.24 -29.12
N PHE A 472 7.96 -18.53 -28.15
CA PHE A 472 9.13 -19.40 -28.31
C PHE A 472 9.28 -20.30 -27.08
N GLY A 473 9.33 -21.61 -27.32
CA GLY A 473 9.52 -22.62 -26.28
C GLY A 473 10.64 -23.60 -26.58
N GLY A 474 10.77 -24.63 -25.74
CA GLY A 474 11.85 -25.61 -25.82
C GLY A 474 13.11 -25.18 -25.07
N LEU A 475 13.03 -24.11 -24.27
CA LEU A 475 14.12 -23.57 -23.47
C LEU A 475 14.26 -24.33 -22.16
N LYS A 476 15.47 -24.42 -21.63
CA LYS A 476 15.80 -25.20 -20.43
C LYS A 476 16.89 -24.49 -19.63
N ASP A 477 16.96 -24.83 -18.34
CA ASP A 477 18.03 -24.46 -17.43
C ASP A 477 18.11 -22.95 -17.11
N HIS A 478 17.08 -22.16 -17.43
CA HIS A 478 16.97 -20.78 -16.97
C HIS A 478 16.41 -20.73 -15.55
N GLN A 479 16.96 -19.85 -14.72
CA GLN A 479 16.57 -19.70 -13.30
C GLN A 479 15.81 -18.40 -13.03
N SER A 480 15.85 -17.46 -13.98
CA SER A 480 15.16 -16.18 -13.88
C SER A 480 14.45 -15.81 -15.18
N VAL A 481 13.39 -15.02 -15.04
CA VAL A 481 12.63 -14.43 -16.15
C VAL A 481 13.54 -13.66 -17.11
N GLU A 482 14.51 -12.90 -16.60
CA GLU A 482 15.46 -12.14 -17.41
C GLU A 482 16.21 -13.06 -18.37
N SER A 483 16.83 -14.12 -17.83
CA SER A 483 17.67 -15.01 -18.62
C SER A 483 16.88 -15.78 -19.67
N LEU A 484 15.64 -16.16 -19.35
CA LEU A 484 14.76 -16.89 -20.24
C LEU A 484 14.23 -15.98 -21.36
N THR A 485 13.83 -14.76 -21.00
CA THR A 485 13.31 -13.75 -21.94
C THR A 485 14.38 -13.30 -22.93
N ASP A 486 15.63 -13.11 -22.47
CA ASP A 486 16.75 -12.73 -23.33
C ASP A 486 17.08 -13.82 -24.37
N ASP A 487 17.08 -15.10 -23.99
CA ASP A 487 17.34 -16.20 -24.95
C ASP A 487 16.19 -16.34 -25.95
N ALA A 488 14.93 -16.26 -25.49
CA ALA A 488 13.78 -16.27 -26.37
C ALA A 488 13.80 -15.12 -27.40
N ALA A 489 14.08 -13.90 -26.94
CA ALA A 489 14.15 -12.73 -27.81
C ALA A 489 15.31 -12.81 -28.81
N PHE A 490 16.49 -13.26 -28.36
CA PHE A 490 17.63 -13.51 -29.24
C PHE A 490 17.30 -14.50 -30.36
N ARG A 491 16.61 -15.60 -30.05
CA ARG A 491 16.20 -16.63 -31.04
C ARG A 491 15.12 -16.16 -32.00
N LEU A 492 14.23 -15.28 -31.54
CA LEU A 492 13.19 -14.67 -32.36
C LEU A 492 13.69 -13.46 -33.16
N GLY A 493 14.90 -12.96 -32.90
CA GLY A 493 15.41 -11.73 -33.51
C GLY A 493 14.71 -10.46 -33.00
N ILE A 494 14.11 -10.52 -31.81
CA ILE A 494 13.44 -9.41 -31.14
C ILE A 494 14.47 -8.61 -30.35
N SER A 495 14.47 -7.27 -30.49
CA SER A 495 15.31 -6.39 -29.67
C SER A 495 14.62 -6.08 -28.34
N ILE A 496 15.33 -6.26 -27.22
CA ILE A 496 14.86 -5.82 -25.89
C ILE A 496 15.71 -4.64 -25.45
N GLU A 497 15.08 -3.52 -25.13
CA GLU A 497 15.72 -2.43 -24.41
C GLU A 497 15.31 -2.50 -22.95
N LYS A 498 16.30 -2.50 -22.05
CA LYS A 498 16.08 -2.54 -20.61
C LYS A 498 16.39 -1.19 -19.99
N GLU A 499 15.64 -0.85 -18.96
CA GLU A 499 15.91 0.29 -18.09
C GLU A 499 16.12 -0.23 -16.67
N GLU A 500 17.15 0.27 -16.00
CA GLU A 500 17.53 -0.17 -14.68
C GLU A 500 16.83 0.71 -13.65
N PHE A 501 16.01 0.09 -12.79
CA PHE A 501 15.37 0.71 -11.65
C PHE A 501 15.85 0.02 -10.36
N GLU A 502 15.67 0.66 -9.20
CA GLU A 502 16.15 0.09 -7.92
C GLU A 502 15.43 -1.17 -7.45
N ILE A 503 14.27 -1.48 -8.02
CA ILE A 503 13.54 -2.75 -7.79
C ILE A 503 13.89 -3.83 -8.83
N GLY A 504 14.91 -3.56 -9.65
CA GLY A 504 15.49 -4.45 -10.66
C GLY A 504 15.40 -3.88 -12.07
N LYS A 505 15.90 -4.64 -13.05
CA LYS A 505 15.78 -4.25 -14.47
C LYS A 505 14.35 -4.42 -14.97
N TRP A 506 13.90 -3.48 -15.76
CA TRP A 506 12.59 -3.50 -16.43
C TRP A 506 12.80 -3.47 -17.93
N ILE A 507 11.82 -3.99 -18.68
CA ILE A 507 11.83 -3.90 -20.13
C ILE A 507 11.17 -2.57 -20.53
N LYS A 508 11.94 -1.69 -21.15
CA LYS A 508 11.51 -0.39 -21.68
C LYS A 508 10.84 -0.55 -23.05
N SER A 509 11.39 -1.42 -23.89
CA SER A 509 10.83 -1.70 -25.20
C SER A 509 11.09 -3.12 -25.65
N ILE A 510 10.12 -3.68 -26.37
CA ILE A 510 10.25 -4.95 -27.09
C ILE A 510 10.02 -4.67 -28.56
N ASN A 511 11.02 -5.01 -29.39
CA ASN A 511 11.03 -4.84 -30.83
C ASN A 511 10.77 -3.39 -31.31
N GLY A 512 11.33 -2.40 -30.61
CA GLY A 512 11.14 -0.98 -30.92
C GLY A 512 9.78 -0.40 -30.51
N VAL A 513 8.92 -1.21 -29.87
CA VAL A 513 7.67 -0.76 -29.26
C VAL A 513 7.96 -0.35 -27.81
N GLY A 514 8.15 0.95 -27.60
CA GLY A 514 8.31 1.53 -26.27
C GLY A 514 6.96 1.78 -25.60
N SER A 515 6.81 1.32 -24.35
CA SER A 515 5.71 1.68 -23.44
C SER A 515 6.30 2.11 -22.09
N SER A 516 5.55 2.89 -21.32
CA SER A 516 5.90 3.26 -19.94
C SER A 516 5.88 2.06 -18.98
N SER A 517 5.36 0.89 -19.38
CA SER A 517 5.46 -0.36 -18.63
C SER A 517 5.30 -1.57 -19.56
N TRP A 518 6.09 -2.62 -19.34
CA TRP A 518 5.86 -3.97 -19.85
C TRP A 518 5.67 -4.87 -18.64
N GLU A 519 4.59 -5.63 -18.59
CA GLU A 519 4.34 -6.57 -17.49
C GLU A 519 4.55 -8.00 -17.94
N PHE A 520 4.85 -8.87 -16.97
CA PHE A 520 4.93 -10.30 -17.20
C PHE A 520 4.20 -11.12 -16.14
N THR A 521 3.68 -12.26 -16.57
CA THR A 521 3.17 -13.33 -15.70
C THR A 521 4.08 -14.55 -15.79
N VAL A 522 4.10 -15.36 -14.74
CA VAL A 522 4.73 -16.68 -14.68
C VAL A 522 3.61 -17.70 -14.41
N ASN A 523 3.37 -18.60 -15.37
CA ASN A 523 2.31 -19.61 -15.31
C ASN A 523 0.91 -19.01 -15.10
N GLY A 524 0.63 -17.84 -15.67
CA GLY A 524 -0.64 -17.13 -15.48
C GLY A 524 -0.74 -16.35 -14.17
N GLN A 525 0.16 -16.60 -13.23
CA GLN A 525 0.25 -15.83 -11.99
C GLN A 525 1.15 -14.62 -12.17
N ARG A 526 0.76 -13.49 -11.60
CA ARG A 526 1.55 -12.27 -11.65
C ARG A 526 2.86 -12.49 -10.92
N ALA A 527 3.96 -12.17 -11.57
CA ALA A 527 5.24 -12.16 -10.90
C ALA A 527 5.35 -10.94 -10.00
N SER A 528 5.77 -11.19 -8.78
CA SER A 528 5.73 -10.23 -7.69
C SER A 528 7.13 -9.65 -7.39
N LEU A 529 8.12 -10.01 -8.23
CA LEU A 529 9.52 -9.61 -8.20
C LEU A 529 9.96 -9.14 -9.59
N GLY A 530 10.98 -8.28 -9.68
CA GLY A 530 11.58 -7.87 -10.95
C GLY A 530 12.17 -9.05 -11.74
N ILE A 531 12.39 -8.89 -13.05
CA ILE A 531 12.76 -9.97 -13.99
C ILE A 531 14.00 -10.78 -13.58
N GLU A 532 14.90 -10.17 -12.84
CA GLU A 532 16.17 -10.77 -12.39
C GLU A 532 15.99 -11.65 -11.14
N HIS A 533 14.96 -11.39 -10.34
CA HIS A 533 14.67 -12.06 -9.07
C HIS A 533 13.45 -12.98 -9.13
N ALA A 534 12.62 -12.86 -10.16
CA ALA A 534 11.51 -13.78 -10.40
C ALA A 534 12.04 -15.17 -10.79
N GLU A 535 12.04 -16.09 -9.82
CA GLU A 535 12.42 -17.48 -10.01
C GLU A 535 11.42 -18.21 -10.91
N ILE A 536 11.94 -19.10 -11.75
CA ILE A 536 11.14 -19.91 -12.68
C ILE A 536 11.53 -21.38 -12.58
N ASP A 537 10.53 -22.24 -12.74
CA ASP A 537 10.71 -23.68 -12.74
C ASP A 537 11.13 -24.20 -14.13
N ASN A 538 11.51 -25.48 -14.18
CA ASN A 538 11.87 -26.16 -15.43
C ASN A 538 10.70 -26.27 -16.42
N GLU A 539 9.47 -26.13 -15.93
CA GLU A 539 8.25 -26.00 -16.71
C GLU A 539 7.61 -24.68 -16.30
N SER A 540 7.80 -23.64 -17.12
CA SER A 540 7.27 -22.31 -16.85
C SER A 540 6.90 -21.61 -18.14
N ILE A 541 5.74 -20.95 -18.14
CA ILE A 541 5.26 -20.12 -19.23
C ILE A 541 5.34 -18.67 -18.77
N ILE A 542 6.20 -17.89 -19.43
CA ILE A 542 6.28 -16.44 -19.23
C ILE A 542 5.49 -15.77 -20.34
N ARG A 543 4.58 -14.88 -19.98
CA ARG A 543 3.88 -14.03 -20.95
C ARG A 543 4.24 -12.58 -20.70
N TRP A 544 4.76 -11.93 -21.73
CA TRP A 544 5.00 -10.50 -21.80
C TRP A 544 3.88 -9.81 -22.54
N LYS A 545 3.32 -8.77 -21.93
CA LYS A 545 2.30 -7.92 -22.54
C LYS A 545 2.64 -6.46 -22.35
N MET A 546 2.22 -5.65 -23.31
CA MET A 546 2.24 -4.20 -23.12
C MET A 546 1.25 -3.83 -22.03
N ALA A 547 1.71 -2.95 -21.15
CA ALA A 547 0.88 -2.16 -20.28
C ALA A 547 0.43 -0.88 -20.97
#